data_AF-A0AA37WIF7-F1
#
_entry.id   AF-A0AA37WIF7-F1
#
_cell.length_a   1.000
_cell.length_b   1.000
_cell.length_c   1.000
_cell.angle_alpha   90.00
_cell.angle_beta   90.00
_cell.angle_gamma   90.00
#
_symmetry.space_group_name_H-M   'P 1'
#
loop_
_entity.id
_entity.type
_entity.pdbx_description
1 polymer ?
#
loop_
_entity_poly.entity_id
_entity_poly.type
_entity_poly.pdbx_seq_one_letter_code
_entity_poly.pdbx_strand_id
1 'polypeptide(L)'
;MLVVIAGAIAFLLFMPEDTGSPESASAPKTRPSSNSLQDSVSRFYSKFRQTSRDPIKEKYGDYVIPNEKDDTPIDQQIKSVTKVNFPPLDNWEGAYKQRAFGSGSTLKKEAKQHAMDGGMTLIWDLNQDFVIKKRFTSENSVAGMLYEIAGAIDANFEKQVRVYFCGKKRTIIITDNATEYLELNCQRYQSFY
;
A
#
# COMPACT_ATOMS: atom_id res chain seq x y z
N MET A 1 20.58 -20.15 -53.81
CA MET A 1 19.26 -19.67 -53.35
C MET A 1 18.22 -19.82 -54.48
N LEU A 2 18.03 -21.04 -55.00
CA LEU A 2 17.06 -21.37 -56.07
C LEU A 2 16.45 -22.78 -55.91
N VAL A 3 16.82 -23.54 -54.86
CA VAL A 3 16.38 -24.94 -54.66
C VAL A 3 15.19 -25.03 -53.68
N VAL A 4 14.92 -23.97 -52.90
CA VAL A 4 13.81 -23.95 -51.93
C VAL A 4 12.46 -23.62 -52.60
N ILE A 5 12.48 -22.96 -53.77
CA ILE A 5 11.27 -22.53 -54.48
C ILE A 5 10.63 -23.68 -55.30
N ALA A 6 11.42 -24.67 -55.74
CA ALA A 6 10.92 -25.79 -56.53
C ALA A 6 10.10 -26.81 -55.71
N GLY A 7 10.39 -26.95 -54.41
CA GLY A 7 9.69 -27.91 -53.53
C GLY A 7 8.26 -27.50 -53.18
N ALA A 8 7.97 -26.20 -53.10
CA ALA A 8 6.64 -25.69 -52.76
C ALA A 8 5.63 -25.80 -53.93
N ILE A 9 6.12 -25.78 -55.17
CA ILE A 9 5.29 -25.88 -56.38
C ILE A 9 4.84 -27.34 -56.61
N ALA A 10 5.69 -28.33 -56.28
CA ALA A 10 5.37 -29.75 -56.45
C ALA A 10 4.27 -30.24 -55.49
N PHE A 11 4.20 -29.69 -54.26
CA PHE A 11 3.20 -30.11 -53.27
C PHE A 11 1.77 -29.61 -53.62
N LEU A 12 1.65 -28.50 -54.35
CA LEU A 12 0.34 -27.96 -54.76
C LEU A 12 -0.25 -28.66 -56.01
N LEU A 13 0.56 -29.41 -56.76
CA LEU A 13 0.12 -30.06 -58.01
C LEU A 13 -0.27 -31.55 -57.82
N PHE A 14 -0.15 -32.10 -56.62
CA PHE A 14 -0.41 -33.51 -56.31
C PHE A 14 -1.41 -33.72 -55.15
N MET A 15 -2.51 -32.96 -55.13
CA MET A 15 -3.69 -33.37 -54.35
C MET A 15 -4.80 -33.85 -55.30
N PRO A 16 -5.36 -35.05 -55.08
CA PRO A 16 -6.35 -35.65 -55.95
C PRO A 16 -7.71 -34.96 -55.84
N GLU A 17 -8.38 -34.95 -56.98
CA GLU A 17 -9.67 -34.36 -57.31
C GLU A 17 -10.80 -35.28 -56.81
N ASP A 18 -11.33 -35.04 -55.61
CA ASP A 18 -12.60 -35.66 -55.19
C ASP A 18 -13.78 -34.84 -55.72
N THR A 19 -14.28 -35.30 -56.86
CA THR A 19 -15.53 -34.90 -57.49
C THR A 19 -16.75 -35.27 -56.63
N GLY A 20 -17.51 -34.27 -56.21
CA GLY A 20 -18.85 -34.43 -55.66
C GLY A 20 -19.60 -33.09 -55.66
N SER A 21 -20.55 -32.93 -56.58
CA SER A 21 -21.49 -31.80 -56.68
C SER A 21 -22.91 -32.38 -56.76
N PRO A 22 -24.02 -31.64 -56.51
CA PRO A 22 -24.17 -30.28 -55.97
C PRO A 22 -25.07 -30.25 -54.71
N GLU A 23 -25.10 -29.14 -53.96
CA GLU A 23 -26.34 -28.40 -53.61
C GLU A 23 -26.06 -27.29 -52.57
N SER A 24 -26.71 -26.16 -52.80
CA SER A 24 -26.86 -24.99 -51.92
C SER A 24 -25.69 -24.00 -51.80
N ALA A 25 -25.80 -22.99 -52.67
CA ALA A 25 -25.19 -21.69 -52.55
C ALA A 25 -25.43 -21.05 -51.17
N SER A 26 -24.36 -20.58 -50.53
CA SER A 26 -24.23 -19.19 -50.05
C SER A 26 -22.90 -19.00 -49.31
N ALA A 27 -22.06 -18.13 -49.83
CA ALA A 27 -21.13 -17.33 -49.02
C ALA A 27 -21.55 -15.87 -49.25
N PRO A 28 -21.54 -15.00 -48.22
CA PRO A 28 -20.24 -14.58 -47.68
C PRO A 28 -20.17 -14.26 -46.18
N LYS A 29 -19.01 -14.59 -45.60
CA LYS A 29 -18.22 -13.80 -44.62
C LYS A 29 -19.01 -13.04 -43.53
N THR A 30 -19.24 -13.69 -42.38
CA THR A 30 -19.41 -12.94 -41.12
C THR A 30 -18.05 -12.41 -40.70
N ARG A 31 -17.75 -11.15 -41.05
CA ARG A 31 -16.73 -10.36 -40.36
C ARG A 31 -17.09 -10.38 -38.87
N PRO A 32 -16.17 -10.61 -37.92
CA PRO A 32 -16.49 -10.40 -36.52
C PRO A 32 -16.95 -8.95 -36.38
N SER A 33 -18.18 -8.80 -35.92
CA SER A 33 -18.90 -7.55 -35.90
C SER A 33 -18.08 -6.46 -35.23
N SER A 34 -18.20 -5.24 -35.75
CA SER A 34 -17.79 -3.99 -35.11
C SER A 34 -18.31 -3.85 -33.67
N ASN A 35 -19.26 -4.68 -33.28
CA ASN A 35 -19.82 -4.77 -31.94
C ASN A 35 -18.81 -5.33 -30.94
N SER A 36 -17.88 -6.22 -31.32
CA SER A 36 -16.95 -6.82 -30.34
C SER A 36 -16.01 -5.79 -29.68
N LEU A 37 -15.54 -4.81 -30.45
CA LEU A 37 -14.71 -3.71 -29.94
C LEU A 37 -15.55 -2.68 -29.18
N GLN A 38 -16.71 -2.30 -29.71
CA GLN A 38 -17.62 -1.35 -29.05
C GLN A 38 -18.17 -1.91 -27.73
N ASP A 39 -18.48 -3.20 -27.68
CA ASP A 39 -18.94 -3.90 -26.49
C ASP A 39 -17.81 -4.03 -25.46
N SER A 40 -16.56 -4.19 -25.90
CA SER A 40 -15.39 -4.27 -25.01
C SER A 40 -15.08 -2.90 -24.40
N VAL A 41 -15.13 -1.85 -25.20
CA VAL A 41 -14.94 -0.46 -24.76
C VAL A 41 -16.09 0.00 -23.87
N SER A 42 -17.34 -0.33 -24.23
CA SER A 42 -18.52 -0.04 -23.40
C SER A 42 -18.48 -0.79 -22.07
N ARG A 43 -18.08 -2.07 -22.05
CA ARG A 43 -17.84 -2.83 -20.81
C ARG A 43 -16.72 -2.23 -19.96
N PHE A 44 -15.66 -1.73 -20.59
CA PHE A 44 -14.60 -1.02 -19.88
C PHE A 44 -15.10 0.29 -19.24
N TYR A 45 -15.75 1.17 -20.01
CA TYR A 45 -16.28 2.45 -19.50
C TYR A 45 -17.36 2.27 -18.43
N SER A 46 -18.23 1.27 -18.58
CA SER A 46 -19.25 0.96 -17.56
C SER A 46 -18.63 0.44 -16.27
N LYS A 47 -17.63 -0.46 -16.35
CA LYS A 47 -16.90 -0.94 -15.17
C LYS A 47 -16.10 0.18 -14.51
N PHE A 48 -15.42 1.01 -15.30
CA PHE A 48 -14.69 2.18 -14.82
C PHE A 48 -15.61 3.17 -14.11
N ARG A 49 -16.74 3.55 -14.72
CA ARG A 49 -17.74 4.45 -14.11
C ARG A 49 -18.39 3.88 -12.84
N GLN A 50 -18.47 2.56 -12.70
CA GLN A 50 -18.94 1.91 -11.48
C GLN A 50 -17.88 1.93 -10.37
N THR A 51 -16.60 1.75 -10.69
CA THR A 51 -15.50 1.85 -9.73
C THR A 51 -15.18 3.30 -9.34
N SER A 52 -15.44 4.26 -10.23
CA SER A 52 -15.15 5.69 -10.07
C SER A 52 -16.14 6.48 -9.22
N ARG A 53 -16.84 5.83 -8.30
CA ARG A 53 -17.83 6.50 -7.43
C ARG A 53 -17.30 6.85 -6.04
N ASP A 54 -16.09 6.38 -5.72
CA ASP A 54 -15.47 6.63 -4.43
C ASP A 54 -14.20 7.49 -4.61
N PRO A 55 -14.30 8.82 -4.44
CA PRO A 55 -13.17 9.73 -4.65
C PRO A 55 -11.99 9.45 -3.72
N ILE A 56 -12.21 8.78 -2.57
CA ILE A 56 -11.13 8.38 -1.66
C ILE A 56 -10.36 7.20 -2.26
N LYS A 57 -11.07 6.19 -2.77
CA LYS A 57 -10.44 5.03 -3.44
C LYS A 57 -9.74 5.41 -4.74
N GLU A 58 -10.28 6.35 -5.49
CA GLU A 58 -9.62 6.86 -6.70
C GLU A 58 -8.29 7.55 -6.38
N LYS A 59 -8.23 8.29 -5.27
CA LYS A 59 -7.05 9.06 -4.89
C LYS A 59 -6.00 8.23 -4.15
N TYR A 60 -6.40 7.34 -3.26
CA TYR A 60 -5.48 6.64 -2.35
C TYR A 60 -5.50 5.10 -2.47
N GLY A 61 -6.42 4.54 -3.25
CA GLY A 61 -6.60 3.09 -3.39
C GLY A 61 -7.41 2.45 -2.24
N ASP A 62 -7.63 1.14 -2.33
CA ASP A 62 -8.51 0.39 -1.41
C ASP A 62 -7.96 0.20 0.02
N TYR A 63 -6.70 0.58 0.29
CA TYR A 63 -5.98 0.18 1.51
C TYR A 63 -5.31 1.33 2.25
N VAL A 64 -5.52 2.56 1.78
CA VAL A 64 -5.03 3.77 2.42
C VAL A 64 -6.23 4.57 2.87
N ILE A 65 -6.28 4.86 4.16
CA ILE A 65 -7.34 5.64 4.78
C ILE A 65 -6.77 7.05 5.01
N PRO A 66 -7.32 8.10 4.41
CA PRO A 66 -6.92 9.46 4.77
C PRO A 66 -7.26 9.70 6.24
N ASN A 67 -6.30 10.23 6.99
CA ASN A 67 -6.49 10.71 8.34
C ASN A 67 -6.49 12.24 8.32
N GLU A 68 -7.45 12.83 9.01
CA GLU A 68 -7.32 14.21 9.45
C GLU A 68 -6.14 14.29 10.43
N LYS A 69 -5.18 15.16 10.14
CA LYS A 69 -4.19 15.56 11.14
C LYS A 69 -4.93 16.43 12.16
N ASP A 70 -4.63 16.23 13.43
CA ASP A 70 -5.17 17.09 14.49
C ASP A 70 -4.68 18.53 14.23
N ASP A 71 -5.60 19.50 14.25
CA ASP A 71 -5.30 20.92 14.05
C ASP A 71 -4.36 21.47 15.14
N THR A 72 -4.30 20.78 16.28
CA THR A 72 -3.39 21.08 17.38
C THR A 72 -1.95 20.75 16.95
N PRO A 73 -1.02 21.71 16.98
CA PRO A 73 0.38 21.43 16.68
C PRO A 73 0.95 20.29 17.53
N ILE A 74 1.76 19.42 16.95
CA ILE A 74 2.33 18.25 17.62
C ILE A 74 3.03 18.61 18.95
N ASP A 75 3.69 19.76 19.00
CA ASP A 75 4.36 20.28 20.21
C ASP A 75 3.37 20.53 21.36
N GLN A 76 2.15 20.99 21.04
CA GLN A 76 1.08 21.18 22.01
C GLN A 76 0.45 19.85 22.42
N GLN A 77 0.27 18.91 21.49
CA GLN A 77 -0.19 17.56 21.80
C GLN A 77 0.76 16.86 22.78
N ILE A 78 2.07 16.92 22.56
CA ILE A 78 3.07 16.31 23.45
C ILE A 78 3.00 16.91 24.86
N LYS A 79 2.81 18.23 24.96
CA LYS A 79 2.65 18.91 26.25
C LYS A 79 1.37 18.50 26.97
N SER A 80 0.31 18.14 26.23
CA SER A 80 -0.99 17.75 26.79
C SER A 80 -1.11 16.25 27.11
N VAL A 81 -0.36 15.37 26.44
CA VAL A 81 -0.42 13.90 26.63
C VAL A 81 -0.22 13.49 28.09
N THR A 82 0.60 14.21 28.86
CA THR A 82 0.76 13.93 30.29
C THR A 82 1.11 15.19 31.07
N LYS A 83 0.27 15.55 32.05
CA LYS A 83 0.56 16.59 33.05
C LYS A 83 1.73 16.22 33.97
N VAL A 84 2.08 14.94 34.03
CA VAL A 84 3.15 14.37 34.86
C VAL A 84 4.40 14.16 34.01
N ASN A 85 5.55 14.59 34.51
CA ASN A 85 6.85 14.25 33.94
C ASN A 85 7.37 12.99 34.63
N PHE A 86 7.74 11.98 33.84
CA PHE A 86 8.41 10.79 34.34
C PHE A 86 9.93 11.02 34.44
N PRO A 87 10.64 10.24 35.27
CA PRO A 87 12.10 10.20 35.23
C PRO A 87 12.59 9.94 33.79
N PRO A 88 13.72 10.53 33.37
CA PRO A 88 14.29 10.27 32.06
C PRO A 88 14.48 8.76 31.84
N LEU A 89 14.00 8.27 30.70
CA LEU A 89 14.19 6.91 30.23
C LEU A 89 15.19 6.95 29.09
N ASP A 90 16.46 7.20 29.41
CA ASP A 90 17.49 7.31 28.37
C ASP A 90 17.61 5.98 27.61
N ASN A 91 17.66 6.05 26.27
CA ASN A 91 17.79 4.89 25.38
C ASN A 91 16.73 3.80 25.55
N TRP A 92 15.51 4.17 25.97
CA TRP A 92 14.42 3.21 26.02
C TRP A 92 13.95 2.84 24.62
N GLU A 93 13.79 1.54 24.37
CA GLU A 93 13.17 1.01 23.14
C GLU A 93 11.95 0.12 23.41
N GLY A 94 11.77 -0.30 24.67
CA GLY A 94 10.81 -1.30 25.09
C GLY A 94 11.32 -2.73 24.92
N ALA A 95 10.57 -3.71 25.45
CA ALA A 95 10.97 -5.11 25.42
C ALA A 95 10.99 -5.68 23.99
N TYR A 96 12.03 -6.45 23.67
CA TYR A 96 12.10 -7.23 22.44
C TYR A 96 11.14 -8.42 22.53
N LYS A 97 10.16 -8.48 21.63
CA LYS A 97 9.18 -9.58 21.56
C LYS A 97 8.44 -9.58 20.22
N GLN A 98 7.81 -10.71 19.93
CA GLN A 98 6.89 -10.84 18.82
C GLN A 98 5.57 -10.09 19.08
N ARG A 99 5.18 -9.25 18.12
CA ARG A 99 3.92 -8.47 18.13
C ARG A 99 3.16 -8.72 16.84
N ALA A 100 1.94 -9.23 16.98
CA ALA A 100 1.10 -9.56 15.84
C ALA A 100 0.28 -8.35 15.36
N PHE A 101 0.09 -8.26 14.05
CA PHE A 101 -0.74 -7.27 13.37
C PHE A 101 -1.86 -8.00 12.64
N GLY A 102 -3.10 -7.78 13.08
CA GLY A 102 -4.27 -8.49 12.56
C GLY A 102 -4.70 -8.01 11.17
N SER A 103 -5.08 -8.95 10.29
CA SER A 103 -5.69 -8.62 8.99
C SER A 103 -7.04 -7.92 9.18
N GLY A 104 -7.32 -6.92 8.35
CA GLY A 104 -8.56 -6.13 8.42
C GLY A 104 -8.56 -5.04 9.49
N SER A 105 -7.51 -4.98 10.33
CA SER A 105 -7.23 -3.83 11.21
C SER A 105 -6.39 -2.78 10.47
N THR A 106 -5.94 -1.74 11.18
CA THR A 106 -5.06 -0.71 10.62
C THR A 106 -3.73 -0.63 11.35
N LEU A 107 -2.68 -0.17 10.66
CA LEU A 107 -1.35 0.01 11.25
C LEU A 107 -1.42 0.95 12.46
N LYS A 108 -2.10 2.10 12.35
CA LYS A 108 -2.27 3.05 13.45
C LYS A 108 -2.91 2.40 14.67
N LYS A 109 -3.98 1.63 14.49
CA LYS A 109 -4.71 1.00 15.59
C LYS A 109 -3.84 -0.02 16.32
N GLU A 110 -3.26 -0.96 15.59
CA GLU A 110 -2.42 -2.02 16.17
C GLU A 110 -1.15 -1.42 16.79
N ALA A 111 -0.47 -0.48 16.12
CA ALA A 111 0.72 0.18 16.64
C ALA A 111 0.44 0.95 17.94
N LYS A 112 -0.71 1.64 18.03
CA LYS A 112 -1.13 2.32 19.26
C LYS A 112 -1.33 1.33 20.40
N GLN A 113 -2.00 0.21 20.14
CA GLN A 113 -2.20 -0.83 21.15
C GLN A 113 -0.85 -1.40 21.63
N HIS A 114 0.05 -1.74 20.71
CA HIS A 114 1.37 -2.28 21.05
C HIS A 114 2.25 -1.30 21.84
N ALA A 115 2.14 0.01 21.56
CA ALA A 115 2.80 1.04 22.33
C ALA A 115 2.21 1.14 23.75
N MET A 116 0.88 1.12 23.87
CA MET A 116 0.18 1.14 25.16
C MET A 116 0.53 -0.05 26.03
N ASP A 117 0.57 -1.26 25.45
CA ASP A 117 1.01 -2.48 26.14
C ASP A 117 2.47 -2.39 26.60
N GLY A 118 3.29 -1.57 25.93
CA GLY A 118 4.66 -1.24 26.30
C GLY A 118 4.79 -0.13 27.35
N GLY A 119 3.67 0.40 27.85
CA GLY A 119 3.66 1.51 28.82
C GLY A 119 3.85 2.89 28.21
N MET A 120 3.60 3.03 26.91
CA MET A 120 3.82 4.26 26.14
C MET A 120 2.56 4.72 25.42
N THR A 121 2.43 6.04 25.24
CA THR A 121 1.43 6.60 24.34
C THR A 121 2.02 6.78 22.95
N LEU A 122 1.31 6.36 21.90
CA LEU A 122 1.70 6.65 20.51
C LEU A 122 0.86 7.79 19.93
N ILE A 123 1.54 8.86 19.51
CA ILE A 123 0.96 9.88 18.64
C ILE A 123 1.25 9.49 17.20
N TRP A 124 0.17 9.33 16.43
CA TRP A 124 0.22 9.06 14.99
C TRP A 124 -0.01 10.37 14.25
N ASP A 125 1.07 11.08 13.94
CA ASP A 125 1.05 12.39 13.28
C ASP A 125 1.30 12.23 11.78
N LEU A 126 0.42 11.46 11.13
CA LEU A 126 0.45 11.19 9.69
C LEU A 126 -0.96 11.38 9.13
N ASN A 127 -1.06 11.98 7.94
CA ASN A 127 -2.33 12.22 7.23
C ASN A 127 -2.92 10.95 6.58
N GLN A 128 -2.34 9.79 6.83
CA GLN A 128 -2.78 8.51 6.30
C GLN A 128 -2.68 7.41 7.36
N ASP A 129 -3.51 6.38 7.22
CA ASP A 129 -3.44 5.10 7.89
C ASP A 129 -3.58 3.99 6.84
N PHE A 130 -3.21 2.76 7.19
CA PHE A 130 -3.09 1.66 6.23
C PHE A 130 -3.80 0.41 6.74
N VAL A 131 -4.63 -0.16 5.89
CA VAL A 131 -5.33 -1.42 6.18
C VAL A 131 -4.38 -2.60 6.02
N ILE A 132 -4.32 -3.44 7.03
CA ILE A 132 -3.46 -4.64 7.04
C ILE A 132 -4.13 -5.72 6.19
N LYS A 133 -3.59 -5.99 5.00
CA LYS A 133 -4.14 -7.01 4.09
C LYS A 133 -3.99 -8.42 4.61
N LYS A 134 -2.77 -8.76 5.03
CA LYS A 134 -2.39 -10.08 5.52
C LYS A 134 -1.81 -9.91 6.90
N ARG A 135 -2.19 -10.79 7.81
CA ARG A 135 -1.62 -10.84 9.15
C ARG A 135 -0.11 -10.98 9.05
N PHE A 136 0.63 -10.26 9.88
CA PHE A 136 2.07 -10.39 10.03
C PHE A 136 2.47 -10.23 11.50
N THR A 137 3.75 -10.50 11.79
CA THR A 137 4.34 -10.33 13.12
C THR A 137 5.61 -9.50 12.96
N SER A 138 5.81 -8.51 13.81
CA SER A 138 7.09 -7.81 13.98
C SER A 138 7.80 -8.40 15.20
N GLU A 139 9.08 -8.75 15.04
CA GLU A 139 9.93 -9.29 16.11
C GLU A 139 11.00 -8.26 16.45
N ASN A 140 10.63 -7.31 17.30
CA ASN A 140 11.48 -6.16 17.62
C ASN A 140 11.16 -5.58 19.01
N SER A 141 11.83 -4.49 19.39
CA SER A 141 11.40 -3.60 20.48
C SER A 141 10.14 -2.81 20.05
N VAL A 142 9.52 -2.04 20.95
CA VAL A 142 8.37 -1.19 20.56
C VAL A 142 8.84 -0.11 19.59
N ALA A 143 9.98 0.52 19.88
CA ALA A 143 10.55 1.55 19.02
C ALA A 143 11.00 0.98 17.67
N GLY A 144 11.64 -0.19 17.65
CA GLY A 144 12.05 -0.87 16.43
C GLY A 144 10.87 -1.30 15.55
N MET A 145 9.79 -1.82 16.15
CA MET A 145 8.55 -2.13 15.42
C MET A 145 7.95 -0.87 14.76
N LEU A 146 7.96 0.26 15.45
CA LEU A 146 7.48 1.52 14.86
C LEU A 146 8.40 2.05 13.76
N TYR A 147 9.71 1.81 13.88
CA TYR A 147 10.68 2.17 12.85
C TYR A 147 10.52 1.31 11.58
N GLU A 148 10.27 0.00 11.73
CA GLU A 148 9.91 -0.89 10.62
C GLU A 148 8.64 -0.40 9.91
N ILE A 149 7.61 -0.04 10.68
CA ILE A 149 6.37 0.53 10.13
C ILE A 149 6.67 1.82 9.37
N ALA A 150 7.42 2.75 9.96
CA ALA A 150 7.79 4.02 9.34
C ALA A 150 8.50 3.80 7.99
N GLY A 151 9.50 2.91 7.95
CA GLY A 151 10.20 2.58 6.70
C GLY A 151 9.29 1.91 5.66
N ALA A 152 8.34 1.07 6.08
CA ALA A 152 7.42 0.39 5.18
C ALA A 152 6.39 1.33 4.52
N ILE A 153 6.03 2.44 5.19
CA ILE A 153 5.05 3.41 4.69
C ILE A 153 5.70 4.70 4.18
N ASP A 154 7.01 4.86 4.29
CA ASP A 154 7.75 6.10 4.01
C ASP A 154 7.45 6.67 2.61
N ALA A 155 7.41 5.78 1.61
CA ALA A 155 7.16 6.15 0.21
C ALA A 155 5.76 6.73 -0.06
N ASN A 156 4.83 6.64 0.90
CA ASN A 156 3.50 7.24 0.80
C ASN A 156 3.47 8.72 1.21
N PHE A 157 4.57 9.25 1.76
CA PHE A 157 4.67 10.61 2.26
C PHE A 157 5.70 11.42 1.47
N GLU A 158 5.51 12.74 1.38
CA GLU A 158 6.45 13.63 0.68
C GLU A 158 7.78 13.78 1.42
N LYS A 159 7.73 13.67 2.75
CA LYS A 159 8.87 13.77 3.66
C LYS A 159 9.06 12.45 4.37
N GLN A 160 10.32 12.20 4.76
CA GLN A 160 10.67 10.99 5.50
C GLN A 160 9.86 10.88 6.80
N VAL A 161 9.18 9.75 6.98
CA VAL A 161 8.52 9.32 8.20
C VAL A 161 9.59 8.93 9.23
N ARG A 162 9.52 9.55 10.39
CA ARG A 162 10.47 9.36 11.49
C ARG A 162 9.75 8.98 12.77
N VAL A 163 10.48 8.31 13.63
CA VAL A 163 10.03 7.92 14.97
C VAL A 163 10.84 8.68 16.01
N TYR A 164 10.15 9.36 16.93
CA TYR A 164 10.74 10.07 18.06
C TYR A 164 10.24 9.51 19.38
N PHE A 165 11.14 9.39 20.35
CA PHE A 165 10.85 8.96 21.70
C PHE A 165 11.02 10.13 22.68
N CYS A 166 9.92 10.55 23.32
CA CYS A 166 9.91 11.61 24.31
C CYS A 166 9.80 11.00 25.72
N GLY A 167 10.93 10.55 26.27
CA GLY A 167 10.97 9.77 27.51
C GLY A 167 10.30 10.44 28.72
N LYS A 168 10.48 11.75 28.90
CA LYS A 168 9.84 12.54 29.98
C LYS A 168 8.31 12.47 29.96
N LYS A 169 7.71 12.25 28.78
CA LYS A 169 6.26 12.17 28.58
C LYS A 169 5.75 10.75 28.37
N ARG A 170 6.63 9.74 28.33
CA ARG A 170 6.27 8.37 27.92
C ARG A 170 5.44 8.35 26.63
N THR A 171 5.90 9.15 25.67
CA THR A 171 5.25 9.30 24.37
C THR A 171 6.20 8.93 23.26
N ILE A 172 5.72 8.16 22.28
CA ILE A 172 6.37 7.92 20.99
C ILE A 172 5.58 8.69 19.94
N ILE A 173 6.27 9.35 19.02
CA ILE A 173 5.67 10.05 17.89
C ILE A 173 6.16 9.39 16.61
N ILE A 174 5.24 9.07 15.71
CA ILE A 174 5.52 8.79 14.31
C ILE A 174 5.00 9.96 13.47
N THR A 175 5.88 10.60 12.69
CA THR A 175 5.56 11.84 11.95
C THR A 175 6.38 11.96 10.68
N ASP A 176 5.80 12.57 9.65
CA ASP A 176 6.49 13.04 8.42
C ASP A 176 7.00 14.49 8.56
N ASN A 177 6.74 15.13 9.71
CA ASN A 177 7.03 16.53 9.96
C ASN A 177 7.86 16.73 11.25
N ALA A 178 9.18 16.57 11.13
CA ALA A 178 10.09 16.85 12.22
C ALA A 178 10.11 18.34 12.59
N THR A 179 9.66 18.67 13.81
CA THR A 179 9.71 20.03 14.37
C THR A 179 10.98 20.24 15.19
N GLU A 180 11.40 21.49 15.34
CA GLU A 180 12.53 21.85 16.21
C GLU A 180 12.32 21.38 17.66
N TYR A 181 11.08 21.45 18.14
CA TYR A 181 10.74 20.97 19.48
C TYR A 181 11.01 19.46 19.63
N LEU A 182 10.67 18.64 18.62
CA LEU A 182 10.95 17.21 18.62
C LEU A 182 12.45 16.93 18.67
N GLU A 183 13.25 17.63 17.86
CA GLU A 183 14.71 17.46 17.83
C GLU A 183 15.38 17.87 19.16
N LEU A 184 14.83 18.86 19.86
CA LEU A 184 15.40 19.35 21.12
C LEU A 184 14.94 18.56 22.36
N ASN A 185 13.73 17.98 22.34
CA ASN A 185 13.09 17.42 23.54
C ASN A 185 12.90 15.91 23.49
N CYS A 186 13.15 15.28 22.35
CA CYS A 186 12.91 13.87 22.12
C CYS A 186 14.10 13.23 21.40
N GLN A 187 14.28 11.93 21.60
CA GLN A 187 15.33 11.14 20.94
C GLN A 187 14.77 10.57 19.64
N ARG A 188 15.37 10.92 18.49
CA ARG A 188 15.06 10.25 17.23
C ARG A 188 15.52 8.79 17.31
N TYR A 189 14.62 7.86 17.01
CA TYR A 189 15.00 6.47 16.86
C TYR A 189 15.70 6.25 15.52
N GLN A 190 16.84 5.57 15.56
CA GLN A 190 17.60 5.15 14.40
C GLN A 190 17.98 3.68 14.60
N SER A 191 17.83 2.85 13.57
CA SER A 191 18.39 1.50 13.60
C SER A 191 19.91 1.61 13.67
N PHE A 192 20.52 0.84 14.57
CA PHE A 192 21.98 0.68 14.65
C PHE A 192 22.49 -0.55 13.87
N TYR A 193 21.61 -1.18 13.10
CA TYR A 193 21.88 -2.32 12.23
C TYR A 193 21.66 -1.96 10.77
#